data_AF-A0A662JWZ4-F1
#
_entry.id   AF-A0A662JWZ4-F1
#
_cell.length_a   1.000
_cell.length_b   1.000
_cell.length_c   1.000
_cell.angle_alpha   90.00
_cell.angle_beta   90.00
_cell.angle_gamma   90.00
#
_symmetry.space_group_name_H-M   'P 1'
#
loop_
_entity.id
_entity.type
_entity.pdbx_description
1 polymer ?
#
loop_
_entity_poly.entity_id
_entity_poly.type
_entity_poly.pdbx_seq_one_letter_code
_entity_poly.pdbx_strand_id
1 'polypeptide(L)'
;MMRKNSFKLYGLFSLRQEILLTPVIVFTPLIVSLLFFYNAIYNGFLCGNMMYLGEFFVGATVMFGNLVFTIPFLKAFFKLRKK
;
A
#
# COMPACT_ATOMS: atom_id res chain seq x y z
N MET A 1 -43.56 12.53 -10.13
CA MET A 1 -42.40 13.14 -9.45
C MET A 1 -42.02 12.26 -8.26
N MET A 2 -41.06 11.33 -8.39
CA MET A 2 -40.29 10.72 -7.27
C MET A 2 -39.47 9.52 -7.75
N ARG A 3 -38.14 9.68 -7.84
CA ARG A 3 -37.09 8.69 -7.53
C ARG A 3 -35.72 9.32 -7.78
N LYS A 4 -35.28 10.15 -6.85
CA LYS A 4 -33.89 10.65 -6.74
C LYS A 4 -33.46 10.50 -5.29
N ASN A 5 -33.25 9.27 -4.80
CA ASN A 5 -32.67 9.08 -3.46
C ASN A 5 -31.87 7.78 -3.27
N SER A 6 -31.84 6.86 -4.24
CA SER A 6 -31.04 5.62 -4.12
C SER A 6 -29.56 5.78 -4.48
N PHE A 7 -29.15 6.88 -5.12
CA PHE A 7 -27.77 7.07 -5.59
C PHE A 7 -26.80 7.59 -4.51
N LYS A 8 -27.30 8.11 -3.38
CA LYS A 8 -26.46 8.71 -2.32
C LYS A 8 -25.86 7.72 -1.32
N LEU A 9 -26.45 6.52 -1.15
CA LEU A 9 -25.96 5.57 -0.15
C LEU A 9 -24.63 4.91 -0.56
N TYR A 10 -24.47 4.56 -1.84
CA TYR A 10 -23.27 3.86 -2.32
C TYR A 10 -21.98 4.69 -2.14
N GLY A 11 -22.04 6.02 -2.30
CA GLY A 11 -20.87 6.89 -2.12
C GLY A 11 -20.46 7.12 -0.66
N LEU A 12 -21.40 7.02 0.29
CA LEU A 12 -21.13 7.30 1.72
C LEU A 12 -20.47 6.12 2.44
N PHE A 13 -20.84 4.88 2.05
CA PHE A 13 -20.18 3.66 2.54
C PHE A 13 -18.77 3.49 1.93
N SER A 14 -18.59 3.83 0.65
CA SER A 14 -17.30 3.83 -0.05
C SER A 14 -16.23 4.67 0.65
N LEU A 15 -16.57 5.91 1.00
CA LEU A 15 -15.60 6.86 1.57
C LEU A 15 -15.12 6.49 2.98
N ARG A 16 -15.97 5.84 3.80
CA ARG A 16 -15.55 5.37 5.13
C ARG A 16 -14.67 4.12 5.05
N GLN A 17 -14.98 3.22 4.12
CA GLN A 17 -14.18 2.01 3.89
C GLN A 17 -12.79 2.36 3.35
N GLU A 18 -12.66 3.33 2.44
CA GLU A 18 -11.37 3.78 1.92
C GLU A 18 -10.44 4.33 3.03
N ILE A 19 -10.98 5.06 4.01
CA ILE A 19 -10.21 5.57 5.15
C ILE A 19 -9.76 4.44 6.08
N LEU A 20 -10.64 3.47 6.32
CA LEU A 20 -10.33 2.28 7.13
C LEU A 20 -9.27 1.40 6.46
N LEU A 21 -9.29 1.32 5.13
CA LEU A 21 -8.33 0.56 4.32
C LEU A 21 -7.03 1.32 4.07
N THR A 22 -7.01 2.65 4.17
CA THR A 22 -5.81 3.48 3.98
C THR A 22 -4.59 2.98 4.76
N PRO A 23 -4.65 2.75 6.09
CA PRO A 23 -3.51 2.23 6.83
C PRO A 23 -3.07 0.85 6.31
N VAL A 24 -4.01 -0.03 5.95
CA VAL A 24 -3.68 -1.35 5.36
C VAL A 24 -2.93 -1.16 4.03
N ILE A 25 -3.42 -0.30 3.15
CA ILE A 25 -2.83 -0.01 1.84
C ILE A 25 -1.40 0.54 1.97
N VAL A 26 -1.09 1.30 3.02
CA VAL A 26 0.26 1.83 3.26
C VAL A 26 1.16 0.82 3.98
N PHE A 27 0.66 0.20 5.04
CA PHE A 27 1.48 -0.64 5.91
C PHE A 27 1.73 -2.02 5.32
N THR A 28 0.78 -2.61 4.59
CA THR A 28 0.97 -3.93 3.98
C THR A 28 2.18 -3.98 3.05
N PRO A 29 2.34 -3.10 2.04
CA PRO A 29 3.54 -3.11 1.20
C PRO A 29 4.82 -2.81 1.97
N LEU A 30 4.78 -1.98 3.02
CA LEU A 30 5.93 -1.77 3.90
C LEU A 30 6.34 -3.06 4.61
N ILE A 31 5.40 -3.75 5.25
CA ILE A 31 5.65 -5.01 5.97
C ILE A 31 6.16 -6.07 5.00
N VAL A 32 5.53 -6.21 3.83
CA VAL A 32 5.95 -7.16 2.80
C VAL A 32 7.37 -6.85 2.31
N SER A 33 7.71 -5.58 2.05
CA SER A 33 9.09 -5.21 1.67
C SER A 33 10.11 -5.53 2.77
N LEU A 34 9.76 -5.31 4.04
CA LEU A 34 10.63 -5.61 5.17
C LEU A 34 10.85 -7.12 5.33
N LEU A 35 9.82 -7.94 5.09
CA LEU A 35 9.94 -9.39 5.10
C LEU A 35 10.91 -9.88 4.01
N PHE A 36 10.80 -9.35 2.79
CA PHE A 36 11.73 -9.67 1.70
C PHE A 36 13.17 -9.24 2.04
N PHE A 37 13.36 -8.05 2.61
CA PHE A 37 14.70 -7.63 3.05
C PHE A 37 15.25 -8.49 4.18
N TYR A 38 14.44 -8.81 5.17
CA TYR A 38 14.84 -9.69 6.26
C TYR A 38 15.28 -11.05 5.74
N ASN A 39 14.49 -11.65 4.85
CA ASN A 39 14.79 -12.94 4.27
C ASN A 39 16.05 -12.89 3.39
N ALA A 40 16.22 -11.83 2.60
CA ALA A 40 17.42 -11.59 1.80
C ALA A 40 18.68 -11.40 2.65
N ILE A 41 18.59 -10.70 3.78
CA ILE A 41 19.72 -10.49 4.69
C ILE A 41 20.08 -11.79 5.40
N TYR A 42 19.09 -12.48 5.97
CA TYR A 42 19.35 -13.69 6.75
C TYR A 42 19.82 -14.84 5.86
N ASN A 43 19.05 -15.18 4.82
CA ASN A 43 19.38 -16.33 3.99
C ASN A 43 20.37 -16.00 2.86
N GLY A 44 20.34 -14.77 2.34
CA GLY A 44 21.28 -14.34 1.30
C GLY A 44 22.63 -13.94 1.85
N PHE A 45 22.67 -12.98 2.77
CA PHE A 45 23.93 -12.42 3.27
C PHE A 45 24.58 -13.28 4.35
N LEU A 46 23.82 -13.72 5.37
CA LEU A 46 24.39 -14.52 6.47
C LEU A 46 24.63 -15.99 6.09
N CYS A 47 23.69 -16.61 5.36
CA CYS A 47 23.86 -18.01 4.91
C CYS A 47 24.56 -18.15 3.55
N GLY A 48 24.89 -17.04 2.87
CA GLY A 48 25.65 -17.03 1.62
C GLY A 48 24.91 -17.57 0.40
N ASN A 49 23.57 -17.66 0.43
CA ASN A 49 22.80 -18.22 -0.68
C ASN A 49 22.36 -17.13 -1.67
N MET A 50 23.02 -17.07 -2.82
CA MET A 50 22.73 -16.07 -3.87
C MET A 50 21.31 -16.14 -4.45
N MET A 51 20.56 -17.22 -4.23
CA MET A 51 19.15 -17.32 -4.65
C MET A 51 18.28 -16.21 -4.04
N TYR A 52 18.67 -15.69 -2.87
CA TYR A 52 17.94 -14.66 -2.13
C TYR A 52 18.26 -13.23 -2.59
N LEU A 53 19.17 -13.05 -3.55
CA LEU A 53 19.46 -11.74 -4.14
C LEU A 53 18.23 -11.17 -4.87
N GLY A 54 17.42 -12.04 -5.48
CA GLY A 54 16.16 -11.65 -6.12
C GLY A 54 15.13 -11.09 -5.13
N GLU A 55 15.11 -11.62 -3.91
CA GLU A 55 14.21 -11.14 -2.86
C GLU A 55 14.54 -9.72 -2.42
N PHE A 56 15.83 -9.36 -2.39
CA PHE A 56 16.26 -7.98 -2.13
C PHE A 56 15.68 -7.02 -3.18
N PHE A 57 15.73 -7.39 -4.46
CA PHE A 57 15.17 -6.58 -5.55
C PHE A 57 13.64 -6.48 -5.49
N VAL A 58 12.95 -7.57 -5.13
CA VAL A 58 11.50 -7.56 -4.93
C VAL A 58 11.13 -6.62 -3.77
N GLY A 59 11.80 -6.75 -2.62
CA GLY A 59 11.60 -5.87 -1.48
C GLY A 59 11.82 -4.39 -1.82
N ALA A 60 12.91 -4.09 -2.53
CA ALA A 60 13.22 -2.74 -3.00
C ALA A 60 12.17 -2.18 -3.96
N THR A 61 11.68 -2.98 -4.90
CA THR A 61 10.66 -2.57 -5.87
C THR A 61 9.34 -2.26 -5.17
N VAL A 62 8.90 -3.12 -4.24
CA VAL A 62 7.68 -2.91 -3.46
C VAL A 62 7.78 -1.65 -2.60
N MET A 63 8.91 -1.46 -1.92
CA MET A 63 9.14 -0.29 -1.07
C MET A 63 9.17 1.00 -1.90
N PHE A 64 9.89 1.01 -3.01
CA PHE A 64 9.98 2.17 -3.90
C PHE A 64 8.62 2.52 -4.51
N GLY A 65 7.88 1.52 -5.00
CA GLY A 65 6.53 1.73 -5.52
C GLY A 65 5.60 2.34 -4.47
N ASN A 66 5.68 1.88 -3.22
CA ASN A 66 4.88 2.43 -2.13
C ASN A 66 5.23 3.89 -1.81
N LEU A 67 6.51 4.24 -1.83
CA LEU A 67 6.98 5.61 -1.59
C LEU A 67 6.63 6.57 -2.73
N VAL A 68 6.74 6.13 -3.98
CA VAL A 68 6.56 6.97 -5.17
C VAL A 68 5.09 7.13 -5.55
N PHE A 69 4.28 6.09 -5.41
CA PHE A 69 2.89 6.12 -5.88
C PHE A 69 1.89 6.22 -4.72
N THR A 70 1.97 5.31 -3.74
CA THR A 70 0.95 5.18 -2.70
C THR A 70 0.91 6.39 -1.76
N ILE A 71 2.08 6.85 -1.27
CA ILE A 71 2.13 8.01 -0.35
C ILE A 71 1.64 9.30 -1.03
N PRO A 72 2.10 9.67 -2.24
CA PRO A 72 1.59 10.86 -2.93
C PRO A 72 0.12 10.75 -3.31
N PHE A 73 -0.35 9.56 -3.71
CA PHE A 73 -1.77 9.31 -3.99
C PHE A 73 -2.65 9.61 -2.77
N LEU A 74 -2.28 9.08 -1.60
CA LEU A 74 -3.01 9.32 -0.36
C LEU A 74 -2.98 10.79 0.06
N LYS A 75 -1.84 11.45 -0.08
CA LYS A 75 -1.71 12.89 0.18
C LYS A 75 -2.64 13.72 -0.71
N ALA A 76 -2.73 13.37 -2.00
CA ALA A 76 -3.64 14.03 -2.94
C ALA A 76 -5.11 13.73 -2.59
N PHE A 77 -5.44 12.49 -2.27
CA PHE A 77 -6.77 12.04 -1.87
C PHE A 77 -7.29 12.82 -0.65
N PHE A 78 -6.49 12.89 0.43
CA PHE A 78 -6.87 13.66 1.63
C PHE A 78 -6.93 15.17 1.38
N LYS A 79 -6.11 15.70 0.46
CA LYS A 79 -6.13 17.12 0.08
C LYS A 79 -7.39 17.49 -0.70
N LEU A 80 -7.80 16.65 -1.66
CA LEU A 80 -9.03 16.84 -2.44
C LEU A 80 -10.27 16.74 -1.57
N ARG A 81 -10.25 15.89 -0.54
CA ARG A 81 -11.37 15.75 0.41
C ARG A 81 -11.56 16.94 1.35
N LYS A 82 -10.50 17.73 1.62
CA LYS A 82 -10.59 18.92 2.48
C LYS A 82 -11.19 20.15 1.78
N LYS A 83 -11.33 20.10 0.45
CA LYS A 83 -12.03 21.12 -0.35
C LYS A 83 -13.48 20.71 -0.56
#